data_AF-A0A5E4SI99-F1
#
_entry.id   AF-A0A5E4SI99-F1
#
_cell.length_a   1.000
_cell.length_b   1.000
_cell.length_c   1.000
_cell.angle_alpha   90.00
_cell.angle_beta   90.00
_cell.angle_gamma   90.00
#
_symmetry.space_group_name_H-M   'P 1'
#
loop_
_entity.id
_entity.type
_entity.pdbx_description
1 polymer ?
#
loop_
_entity_poly.entity_id
_entity_poly.type
_entity_poly.pdbx_seq_one_letter_code
_entity_poly.pdbx_strand_id
1 'polypeptide(L)'
;MAVTFEPGKQGYIDLSNDAIVKLSDADFPSFTHWRTISEGAGPFNSDGLCDIEQLKTMLGDANASSTSLDESLDELAAKNKRVSAYLNDPDRRHVREQLRGFVCEAPTEWDTSNVEARYRKLLEPGEHFEGKKPAYDKFIDFAKRFCIWGKTGLPDGKLRFFHPLQFIRHFRRCGWLSANEFDQLLPTEVLRENDGKLLYEPVIATDTVRKISQKHRPHLNIALRKHCITTPVRMAAFFGNSLQETTWLSTLHENNPNAWYWPWDGRGFLQLTHPGNYISYWDYRARNSQIPQKVRDSLSNAHGKVNKQRSEAKKYLNDVANGVTPEMLLWRDQLADKTVPPTPEDPISPADSAGFYWSKMQMGRYADQAKPLERRVVHAIRPPDKKNPNLPNPPRSKIYYHSMSFRDASAAVNLPAAVGNPERYFNGYIARCVAHAQVLAVVGEPFFPDAAGAHTLHFPEGRTLRREKPKKAKS
;
A
#
# COMPACT_ATOMS: atom_id res chain seq x y z
N MET A 1 -6.64 -5.63 -23.10
CA MET A 1 -7.78 -4.66 -23.10
C MET A 1 -7.79 -4.00 -24.46
N ALA A 2 -8.90 -4.05 -25.19
CA ALA A 2 -9.01 -3.36 -26.48
C ALA A 2 -9.19 -1.86 -26.24
N VAL A 3 -8.47 -1.02 -26.96
CA VAL A 3 -8.50 0.44 -26.87
C VAL A 3 -9.12 0.99 -28.14
N THR A 4 -10.13 1.85 -27.99
CA THR A 4 -10.71 2.60 -29.10
C THR A 4 -9.76 3.74 -29.47
N PHE A 5 -9.18 3.70 -30.67
CA PHE A 5 -8.27 4.75 -31.15
C PHE A 5 -8.91 5.61 -32.25
N GLU A 6 -10.01 5.14 -32.86
CA GLU A 6 -10.85 5.90 -33.79
C GLU A 6 -12.32 5.45 -33.61
N PRO A 7 -13.31 6.29 -33.97
CA PRO A 7 -14.72 5.90 -33.93
C PRO A 7 -14.97 4.57 -34.66
N GLY A 8 -15.49 3.57 -33.94
CA GLY A 8 -15.78 2.24 -34.47
C GLY A 8 -14.56 1.32 -34.66
N LYS A 9 -13.34 1.77 -34.37
CA LYS A 9 -12.13 0.93 -34.45
C LYS A 9 -11.53 0.69 -33.07
N GLN A 10 -11.27 -0.59 -32.80
CA GLN A 10 -10.59 -1.04 -31.59
C GLN A 10 -9.28 -1.73 -31.97
N GLY A 11 -8.25 -1.52 -31.16
CA GLY A 11 -6.95 -2.18 -31.30
C GLY A 11 -6.41 -2.65 -29.96
N TYR A 12 -5.29 -3.35 -29.98
CA TYR A 12 -4.54 -3.71 -28.78
C TYR A 12 -3.21 -2.95 -28.80
N ILE A 13 -2.85 -2.36 -27.66
CA ILE A 13 -1.53 -1.75 -27.50
C ILE A 13 -0.59 -2.82 -26.96
N ASP A 14 0.46 -3.12 -27.71
CA ASP A 14 1.56 -3.96 -27.23
C ASP A 14 2.46 -3.14 -26.31
N LEU A 15 2.20 -3.23 -25.00
CA LEU A 15 2.99 -2.57 -23.96
C LEU A 15 4.46 -3.05 -23.86
N SER A 16 4.82 -4.13 -24.57
CA SER A 16 6.18 -4.64 -24.63
C SER A 16 7.04 -3.99 -25.73
N ASN A 17 6.42 -3.23 -26.63
CA ASN A 17 7.12 -2.51 -27.69
C ASN A 17 8.13 -1.50 -27.10
N ASP A 18 9.38 -1.53 -27.58
CA ASP A 18 10.47 -0.68 -27.10
C ASP A 18 10.24 0.83 -27.32
N ALA A 19 9.35 1.20 -28.26
CA ALA A 19 8.97 2.59 -28.48
C ALA A 19 8.10 3.16 -27.34
N ILE A 20 7.54 2.30 -26.47
CA ILE A 20 6.70 2.73 -25.35
C ILE A 20 7.59 3.15 -24.18
N VAL A 21 7.57 4.45 -23.89
CA VAL A 21 8.24 5.02 -22.73
C VAL A 21 7.51 4.61 -21.45
N LYS A 22 8.22 3.93 -20.55
CA LYS A 22 7.71 3.50 -19.25
C LYS A 22 8.14 4.53 -18.21
N LEU A 23 7.18 5.27 -17.67
CA LEU A 23 7.41 6.26 -16.63
C LEU A 23 6.88 5.76 -15.29
N SER A 24 7.53 6.19 -14.24
CA SER A 24 7.14 6.01 -12.85
C SER A 24 6.70 7.35 -12.24
N ASP A 25 6.11 7.29 -11.05
CA ASP A 25 5.81 8.49 -10.25
C ASP A 25 7.08 9.30 -9.91
N ALA A 26 8.28 8.69 -9.98
CA ALA A 26 9.55 9.37 -9.75
C ALA A 26 10.06 10.18 -10.96
N ASP A 27 9.44 10.00 -12.13
CA ASP A 27 9.80 10.73 -13.36
C ASP A 27 9.03 12.06 -13.49
N PHE A 28 8.08 12.32 -12.59
CA PHE A 28 7.26 13.54 -12.56
C PHE A 28 6.71 13.98 -13.93
N PRO A 29 5.98 13.09 -14.64
CA PRO A 29 5.51 13.37 -15.98
C PRO A 29 4.57 14.58 -16.05
N SER A 30 4.73 15.40 -17.08
CA SER A 30 3.96 16.64 -17.25
C SER A 30 2.45 16.44 -17.35
N PHE A 31 2.01 15.31 -17.91
CA PHE A 31 0.60 14.94 -17.99
C PHE A 31 -0.01 14.55 -16.63
N THR A 32 0.79 14.45 -15.56
CA THR A 32 0.33 14.19 -14.17
C THR A 32 0.40 15.42 -13.27
N HIS A 33 0.32 16.61 -13.87
CA HIS A 33 0.34 17.93 -13.21
C HIS A 33 1.71 18.40 -12.71
N TRP A 34 2.79 17.63 -12.91
CA TRP A 34 4.13 18.06 -12.55
C TRP A 34 4.75 18.95 -13.63
N ARG A 35 5.47 20.01 -13.27
CA ARG A 35 6.19 20.85 -14.23
C ARG A 35 7.53 21.28 -13.66
N THR A 36 8.61 20.85 -14.30
CA THR A 36 9.95 21.28 -13.93
C THR A 36 10.19 22.71 -14.39
N ILE A 37 10.63 23.56 -13.47
CA ILE A 37 11.03 24.95 -13.73
C ILE A 37 12.50 25.08 -13.32
N SER A 38 13.40 25.16 -14.29
CA SER A 38 14.82 25.38 -14.02
C SER A 38 15.12 26.87 -13.79
N GLU A 39 16.14 27.14 -12.98
CA GLU A 39 16.65 28.50 -12.75
C GLU A 39 16.91 29.23 -14.08
N GLY A 40 16.45 30.49 -14.17
CA GLY A 40 16.46 31.31 -15.37
C GLY A 40 15.21 31.17 -16.25
N ALA A 41 14.39 30.12 -16.05
CA ALA A 41 13.10 29.92 -16.72
C ALA A 41 11.89 30.11 -15.78
N GLY A 42 12.15 30.60 -14.56
CA GLY A 42 11.14 30.92 -13.55
C GLY A 42 10.72 32.39 -13.61
N PRO A 43 9.66 32.76 -12.87
CA PRO A 43 9.08 34.10 -12.91
C PRO A 43 9.86 35.09 -12.06
N PHE A 44 11.19 34.98 -12.00
CA PHE A 44 12.04 35.84 -11.18
C PHE A 44 12.82 36.77 -12.09
N ASN A 45 12.76 38.07 -11.81
CA ASN A 45 13.46 39.09 -12.59
C ASN A 45 14.98 39.09 -12.28
N SER A 46 15.70 39.99 -12.95
CA SER A 46 17.14 40.23 -12.76
C SER A 46 17.52 40.60 -11.34
N ASP A 47 16.59 40.87 -10.44
CA ASP A 47 16.86 41.31 -9.06
C ASP A 47 16.46 40.22 -8.05
N GLY A 48 15.99 39.06 -8.54
CA GLY A 48 15.51 37.94 -7.71
C GLY A 48 14.09 38.10 -7.17
N LEU A 49 13.37 39.16 -7.59
CA LEU A 49 11.97 39.38 -7.25
C LEU A 49 11.05 38.65 -8.22
N CYS A 50 9.90 38.17 -7.72
CA CYS A 50 8.92 37.54 -8.57
C CYS A 50 8.25 38.57 -9.49
N ASP A 51 8.43 38.43 -10.79
CA ASP A 51 7.68 39.11 -11.84
C ASP A 51 6.31 38.45 -11.99
N ILE A 52 5.27 39.19 -11.57
CA ILE A 52 3.91 38.67 -11.58
C ILE A 52 3.35 38.45 -12.99
N GLU A 53 3.78 39.21 -13.99
CA GLU A 53 3.26 39.09 -15.35
C GLU A 53 3.89 37.87 -16.04
N GLN A 54 5.17 37.59 -15.76
CA GLN A 54 5.79 36.32 -16.13
C GLN A 54 5.11 35.14 -15.42
N LEU A 55 4.82 35.26 -14.11
CA LEU A 55 4.11 34.23 -13.36
C LEU A 55 2.72 33.92 -13.98
N LYS A 56 1.93 34.96 -14.29
CA LYS A 56 0.63 34.83 -14.96
C LYS A 56 0.75 34.14 -16.32
N THR A 57 1.72 34.57 -17.12
CA THR A 57 2.00 33.99 -18.45
C THR A 57 2.35 32.51 -18.33
N MET A 58 3.22 32.14 -17.37
CA MET A 58 3.60 30.75 -17.12
C MET A 58 2.42 29.88 -16.71
N LEU A 59 1.45 30.43 -16.00
CA LEU A 59 0.24 29.75 -15.51
C LEU A 59 -0.91 29.76 -16.53
N GLY A 60 -0.76 30.45 -17.67
CA GLY A 60 -1.81 30.62 -18.66
C GLY A 60 -2.94 31.55 -18.20
N ASP A 61 -2.70 32.40 -17.20
CA ASP A 61 -3.65 33.39 -16.65
C ASP A 61 -3.30 34.82 -17.14
N ALA A 62 -2.95 34.95 -18.42
CA ALA A 62 -2.51 36.21 -19.02
C ALA A 62 -3.64 37.28 -19.09
N ASN A 63 -4.90 36.88 -18.92
CA ASN A 63 -6.07 37.76 -18.94
C ASN A 63 -6.49 38.25 -17.53
N ALA A 64 -5.73 37.92 -16.48
CA ALA A 64 -6.00 38.41 -15.14
C ALA A 64 -5.81 39.94 -15.05
N SER A 65 -6.89 40.65 -14.71
CA SER A 65 -6.92 42.08 -14.48
C SER A 65 -5.74 42.55 -13.62
N SER A 66 -5.15 43.69 -13.99
CA SER A 66 -4.06 44.30 -13.24
C SER A 66 -4.55 44.69 -11.85
N THR A 67 -3.94 44.13 -10.80
CA THR A 67 -4.12 44.64 -9.45
C THR A 67 -3.44 46.01 -9.39
N SER A 68 -4.19 47.06 -9.02
CA SER A 68 -3.68 48.42 -8.88
C SER A 68 -2.55 48.47 -7.83
N LEU A 69 -1.50 49.23 -8.11
CA LEU A 69 -0.43 49.49 -7.15
C LEU A 69 -0.97 50.39 -6.04
N ASP A 70 -0.62 50.07 -4.81
CA ASP A 70 -0.83 50.96 -3.67
C ASP A 70 0.36 51.94 -3.65
N GLU A 71 0.14 53.15 -4.17
CA GLU A 71 1.17 54.17 -4.33
C GLU A 71 1.74 54.67 -2.99
N SER A 72 1.13 54.30 -1.87
CA SER A 72 1.60 54.64 -0.52
C SER A 72 2.70 53.71 0.01
N LEU A 73 2.93 52.56 -0.64
CA LEU A 73 3.94 51.58 -0.27
C LEU A 73 5.24 51.80 -1.05
N ASP A 74 6.37 51.44 -0.44
CA ASP A 74 7.61 51.29 -1.21
C ASP A 74 7.46 50.22 -2.31
N GLU A 75 8.30 50.32 -3.33
CA GLU A 75 8.18 49.50 -4.54
C GLU A 75 8.23 47.99 -4.23
N LEU A 76 9.04 47.57 -3.25
CA LEU A 76 9.18 46.17 -2.87
C LEU A 76 7.92 45.67 -2.15
N ALA A 77 7.40 46.45 -1.21
CA ALA A 77 6.17 46.15 -0.49
C ALA A 77 4.95 46.13 -1.43
N ALA A 78 4.88 47.05 -2.39
CA ALA A 78 3.84 47.09 -3.42
C ALA A 78 3.89 45.83 -4.33
N LYS A 79 5.08 45.42 -4.80
CA LYS A 79 5.27 44.20 -5.60
C LYS A 79 4.86 42.94 -4.82
N ASN A 80 5.29 42.83 -3.56
CA ASN A 80 4.93 41.69 -2.70
C ASN A 80 3.42 41.62 -2.43
N LYS A 81 2.77 42.77 -2.17
CA LYS A 81 1.32 42.85 -1.98
C LYS A 81 0.56 42.40 -3.22
N ARG A 82 1.06 42.73 -4.42
CA ARG A 82 0.47 42.32 -5.70
C ARG A 82 0.53 40.82 -5.94
N VAL A 83 1.69 40.20 -5.72
CA VAL A 83 1.84 38.72 -5.81
C VAL A 83 0.94 38.05 -4.78
N SER A 84 0.91 38.54 -3.55
CA SER A 84 0.06 38.01 -2.49
C SER A 84 -1.42 38.10 -2.83
N ALA A 85 -1.90 39.24 -3.34
CA ALA A 85 -3.29 39.42 -3.74
C ALA A 85 -3.70 38.44 -4.85
N TYR A 86 -2.86 38.29 -5.88
CA TYR A 86 -3.10 37.33 -6.96
C TYR A 86 -3.16 35.88 -6.49
N LEU A 87 -2.23 35.47 -5.62
CA LEU A 87 -2.18 34.10 -5.10
C LEU A 87 -3.33 33.81 -4.13
N ASN A 88 -3.78 34.79 -3.35
CA ASN A 88 -4.82 34.64 -2.33
C ASN A 88 -6.25 34.90 -2.85
N ASP A 89 -6.40 35.30 -4.12
CA ASP A 89 -7.71 35.47 -4.73
C ASP A 89 -8.52 34.15 -4.68
N PRO A 90 -9.73 34.15 -4.07
CA PRO A 90 -10.60 32.97 -4.04
C PRO A 90 -10.92 32.40 -5.43
N ASP A 91 -11.09 33.25 -6.44
CA ASP A 91 -11.45 32.87 -7.81
C ASP A 91 -10.27 32.22 -8.56
N ARG A 92 -9.04 32.43 -8.07
CA ARG A 92 -7.80 31.85 -8.61
C ARG A 92 -7.30 30.62 -7.86
N ARG A 93 -8.21 29.83 -7.29
CA ARG A 93 -7.83 28.56 -6.65
C ARG A 93 -7.03 27.63 -7.57
N HIS A 94 -7.37 27.58 -8.85
CA HIS A 94 -6.70 26.76 -9.86
C HIS A 94 -5.21 27.14 -10.02
N VAL A 95 -4.84 28.41 -9.88
CA VAL A 95 -3.44 28.88 -9.89
C VAL A 95 -2.65 28.23 -8.76
N ARG A 96 -3.18 28.28 -7.54
CA ARG A 96 -2.54 27.65 -6.37
C ARG A 96 -2.41 26.13 -6.54
N GLU A 97 -3.35 25.49 -7.23
CA GLU A 97 -3.31 24.06 -7.52
C GLU A 97 -2.23 23.71 -8.56
N GLN A 98 -2.08 24.52 -9.61
CA GLN A 98 -0.99 24.36 -10.59
C GLN A 98 0.39 24.56 -9.95
N LEU A 99 0.57 25.60 -9.13
CA LEU A 99 1.84 25.88 -8.45
C LEU A 99 2.31 24.74 -7.55
N ARG A 100 1.39 23.95 -6.98
CA ARG A 100 1.73 22.76 -6.19
C ARG A 100 2.40 21.67 -7.03
N GLY A 101 2.18 21.68 -8.34
CA GLY A 101 2.79 20.77 -9.31
C GLY A 101 4.16 21.24 -9.81
N PHE A 102 4.65 22.42 -9.42
CA PHE A 102 5.96 22.86 -9.86
C PHE A 102 7.07 22.11 -9.14
N VAL A 103 8.08 21.72 -9.92
CA VAL A 103 9.34 21.15 -9.45
C VAL A 103 10.42 22.19 -9.77
N CYS A 104 10.74 23.04 -8.80
CA CYS A 104 11.69 24.12 -9.02
C CYS A 104 13.11 23.58 -8.93
N GLU A 105 13.90 23.74 -9.98
CA GLU A 105 15.26 23.25 -10.06
C GLU A 105 16.25 24.41 -9.95
N ALA A 106 17.01 24.47 -8.86
CA ALA A 106 17.94 25.55 -8.56
C ALA A 106 19.27 25.03 -7.99
N PRO A 107 20.41 25.72 -8.23
CA PRO A 107 21.69 25.37 -7.62
C PRO A 107 21.59 25.34 -6.09
N THR A 108 22.24 24.37 -5.48
CA THR A 108 22.32 24.29 -4.02
C THR A 108 22.99 25.53 -3.43
N GLU A 109 22.43 26.07 -2.36
CA GLU A 109 23.00 27.23 -1.64
C GLU A 109 24.26 26.84 -0.83
N TRP A 110 24.50 25.54 -0.71
CA TRP A 110 25.55 24.96 0.13
C TRP A 110 26.79 24.58 -0.67
N ASP A 111 26.86 24.93 -1.95
CA ASP A 111 28.03 24.74 -2.80
C ASP A 111 28.84 26.05 -2.91
N THR A 112 30.11 25.95 -2.53
CA THR A 112 31.09 27.04 -2.59
C THR A 112 31.24 27.65 -3.98
N SER A 113 31.04 26.87 -5.05
CA SER A 113 31.17 27.33 -6.44
C SER A 113 30.13 28.38 -6.82
N ASN A 114 28.98 28.38 -6.14
CA ASN A 114 27.83 29.24 -6.48
C ASN A 114 27.75 30.51 -5.61
N VAL A 115 28.49 30.58 -4.50
CA VAL A 115 28.36 31.66 -3.49
C VAL A 115 28.65 33.04 -4.09
N GLU A 116 29.75 33.17 -4.83
CA GLU A 116 30.12 34.47 -5.42
C GLU A 116 29.14 34.94 -6.47
N ALA A 117 28.67 34.05 -7.35
CA ALA A 117 27.71 34.39 -8.38
C ALA A 117 26.36 34.81 -7.78
N ARG A 118 25.92 34.12 -6.72
CA ARG A 118 24.65 34.37 -6.03
C ARG A 118 24.60 35.75 -5.37
N TYR A 119 25.67 36.14 -4.68
CA TYR A 119 25.69 37.37 -3.89
C TYR A 119 26.27 38.57 -4.63
N ARG A 120 26.76 38.40 -5.86
CA ARG A 120 27.41 39.45 -6.66
C ARG A 120 26.60 40.75 -6.72
N LYS A 121 25.29 40.66 -6.83
CA LYS A 121 24.39 41.83 -6.93
C LYS A 121 24.50 42.77 -5.73
N LEU A 122 24.88 42.27 -4.55
CA LEU A 122 24.99 43.12 -3.36
C LEU A 122 26.09 44.20 -3.48
N LEU A 123 26.94 44.13 -4.51
CA LEU A 123 27.94 45.13 -4.86
C LEU A 123 27.43 46.21 -5.83
N GLU A 124 26.25 46.04 -6.41
CA GLU A 124 25.66 46.96 -7.39
C GLU A 124 25.23 48.30 -6.73
N PRO A 125 25.06 49.39 -7.51
CA PRO A 125 24.64 50.67 -6.96
C PRO A 125 23.30 50.59 -6.21
N GLY A 126 23.21 51.15 -5.01
CA GLY A 126 22.03 51.11 -4.15
C GLY A 126 21.95 49.89 -3.23
N GLU A 127 22.83 48.91 -3.37
CA GLU A 127 22.83 47.68 -2.57
C GLU A 127 23.71 47.74 -1.32
N HIS A 128 23.54 46.77 -0.41
CA HIS A 128 24.12 46.81 0.93
C HIS A 128 25.66 47.00 0.96
N PHE A 129 26.37 46.39 0.00
CA PHE A 129 27.83 46.43 -0.10
C PHE A 129 28.35 47.36 -1.21
N GLU A 130 27.53 48.28 -1.74
CA GLU A 130 27.98 49.31 -2.67
C GLU A 130 29.22 50.04 -2.10
N GLY A 131 30.32 50.07 -2.87
CA GLY A 131 31.58 50.68 -2.47
C GLY A 131 32.32 50.01 -1.29
N LYS A 132 31.78 48.91 -0.71
CA LYS A 132 32.28 48.25 0.51
C LYS A 132 32.88 46.87 0.23
N LYS A 133 33.72 46.75 -0.83
CA LYS A 133 34.33 45.48 -1.25
C LYS A 133 35.01 44.68 -0.12
N PRO A 134 35.77 45.27 0.82
CA PRO A 134 36.38 44.50 1.91
C PRO A 134 35.37 43.87 2.87
N ALA A 135 34.20 44.50 3.08
CA ALA A 135 33.14 43.95 3.91
C ALA A 135 32.40 42.82 3.17
N TYR A 136 32.15 42.99 1.87
CA TYR A 136 31.61 41.94 1.00
C TYR A 136 32.49 40.69 1.01
N ASP A 137 33.82 40.85 0.91
CA ASP A 137 34.75 39.71 0.90
C ASP A 137 34.71 38.92 2.20
N LYS A 138 34.64 39.61 3.36
CA LYS A 138 34.43 38.95 4.66
C LYS A 138 33.11 38.18 4.71
N PHE A 139 32.04 38.75 4.14
CA PHE A 139 30.74 38.09 4.06
C PHE A 139 30.78 36.84 3.17
N ILE A 140 31.38 36.91 1.99
CA ILE A 140 31.54 35.76 1.09
C ILE A 140 32.39 34.66 1.74
N ASP A 141 33.51 35.02 2.37
CA ASP A 141 34.34 34.07 3.11
C ASP A 141 33.57 33.39 4.25
N PHE A 142 32.72 34.14 4.95
CA PHE A 142 31.84 33.59 5.98
C PHE A 142 30.80 32.63 5.38
N ALA A 143 30.12 33.02 4.30
CA ALA A 143 29.11 32.20 3.62
C ALA A 143 29.72 30.88 3.09
N LYS A 144 30.92 30.93 2.51
CA LYS A 144 31.66 29.74 2.05
C LYS A 144 31.94 28.74 3.17
N ARG A 145 32.05 29.16 4.44
CA ARG A 145 32.28 28.25 5.58
C ARG A 145 31.06 27.39 5.91
N PHE A 146 29.84 27.84 5.59
CA PHE A 146 28.60 27.05 5.76
C PHE A 146 28.34 26.10 4.60
N CYS A 147 29.07 26.25 3.49
CA CYS A 147 28.93 25.39 2.34
C CYS A 147 29.51 24.00 2.65
N ILE A 148 28.65 23.00 2.67
CA ILE A 148 29.01 21.60 2.95
C ILE A 148 28.92 20.71 1.72
N TRP A 149 28.40 21.19 0.58
CA TRP A 149 28.01 20.34 -0.55
C TRP A 149 29.15 19.46 -1.07
N GLY A 150 30.33 20.05 -1.32
CA GLY A 150 31.52 19.32 -1.78
C GLY A 150 32.08 18.28 -0.79
N LYS A 151 31.53 18.19 0.43
CA LYS A 151 31.90 17.19 1.45
C LYS A 151 30.86 16.07 1.58
N THR A 152 29.74 16.15 0.88
CA THR A 152 28.63 15.20 1.02
C THR A 152 28.81 13.93 0.18
N GLY A 153 29.64 13.97 -0.87
CA GLY A 153 29.71 12.92 -1.89
C GLY A 153 28.47 12.85 -2.79
N LEU A 154 27.54 13.81 -2.67
CA LEU A 154 26.41 13.96 -3.59
C LEU A 154 26.90 14.58 -4.90
N PRO A 155 26.27 14.25 -6.04
CA PRO A 155 26.64 14.85 -7.32
C PRO A 155 26.50 16.38 -7.28
N ASP A 156 27.45 17.06 -7.92
CA ASP A 156 27.37 18.50 -8.16
C ASP A 156 26.14 18.81 -9.01
N GLY A 157 25.45 19.91 -8.72
CA GLY A 157 24.37 20.39 -9.59
C GLY A 157 23.19 21.07 -8.89
N LYS A 158 22.06 21.08 -9.61
CA LYS A 158 20.81 21.70 -9.18
C LYS A 158 19.97 20.73 -8.36
N LEU A 159 19.33 21.24 -7.31
CA LEU A 159 18.36 20.53 -6.49
C LEU A 159 16.95 20.79 -7.00
N ARG A 160 16.10 19.78 -6.89
CA ARG A 160 14.67 19.86 -7.20
C ARG A 160 13.87 20.07 -5.93
N PHE A 161 13.17 21.19 -5.87
CA PHE A 161 12.30 21.59 -4.76
C PHE A 161 10.85 21.34 -5.15
N PHE A 162 10.12 20.66 -4.26
CA PHE A 162 8.72 20.30 -4.46
C PHE A 162 7.84 21.02 -3.45
N HIS A 163 6.58 21.25 -3.80
CA HIS A 163 5.60 21.60 -2.78
C HIS A 163 5.46 20.41 -1.80
N PRO A 164 5.81 20.55 -0.51
CA PRO A 164 6.01 19.42 0.40
C PRO A 164 4.75 18.56 0.57
N LEU A 165 3.59 19.20 0.78
CA LEU A 165 2.33 18.45 0.94
C LEU A 165 1.87 17.78 -0.36
N GLN A 166 2.19 18.34 -1.53
CA GLN A 166 1.78 17.76 -2.81
C GLN A 166 2.65 16.55 -3.13
N PHE A 167 3.96 16.66 -2.87
CA PHE A 167 4.89 15.56 -2.92
C PHE A 167 4.42 14.40 -2.03
N ILE A 168 4.14 14.68 -0.75
CA ILE A 168 3.64 13.65 0.19
C ILE A 168 2.33 13.03 -0.31
N ARG A 169 1.35 13.84 -0.75
CA ARG A 169 0.07 13.32 -1.29
C ARG A 169 0.25 12.43 -2.51
N HIS A 170 1.18 12.77 -3.39
CA HIS A 170 1.49 11.97 -4.58
C HIS A 170 2.14 10.65 -4.19
N PHE A 171 3.21 10.68 -3.40
CA PHE A 171 3.92 9.46 -2.98
C PHE A 171 3.09 8.54 -2.08
N ARG A 172 2.12 9.07 -1.32
CA ARG A 172 1.13 8.27 -0.59
C ARG A 172 0.27 7.39 -1.49
N ARG A 173 0.22 7.65 -2.81
CA ARG A 173 -0.45 6.78 -3.80
C ARG A 173 0.36 5.53 -4.16
N CYS A 174 1.65 5.47 -3.81
CA CYS A 174 2.52 4.31 -4.08
C CYS A 174 1.95 3.03 -3.47
N GLY A 175 1.30 3.11 -2.29
CA GLY A 175 0.54 2.01 -1.66
C GLY A 175 1.37 0.77 -1.32
N TRP A 176 2.67 0.77 -1.63
CA TRP A 176 3.59 -0.30 -1.31
C TRP A 176 3.97 -0.24 0.16
N LEU A 177 3.89 -1.38 0.83
CA LEU A 177 4.23 -1.50 2.23
C LEU A 177 5.73 -1.68 2.38
N SER A 178 6.37 -0.80 3.16
CA SER A 178 7.71 -1.03 3.70
C SER A 178 7.72 -2.21 4.68
N ALA A 179 8.91 -2.69 5.05
CA ALA A 179 9.02 -3.76 6.05
C ALA A 179 8.36 -3.37 7.38
N ASN A 180 8.58 -2.13 7.83
CA ASN A 180 8.04 -1.64 9.09
C ASN A 180 6.50 -1.53 9.05
N GLU A 181 5.92 -1.06 7.95
CA GLU A 181 4.46 -0.97 7.77
C GLU A 181 3.83 -2.36 7.66
N PHE A 182 4.45 -3.28 6.91
CA PHE A 182 3.96 -4.64 6.77
C PHE A 182 3.92 -5.37 8.13
N ASP A 183 4.95 -5.20 8.96
CA ASP A 183 4.97 -5.78 10.30
C ASP A 183 3.84 -5.22 11.19
N GLN A 184 3.39 -3.97 10.98
CA GLN A 184 2.25 -3.40 11.72
C GLN A 184 0.92 -4.07 11.37
N LEU A 185 0.80 -4.74 10.22
CA LEU A 185 -0.45 -5.42 9.85
C LEU A 185 -0.79 -6.55 10.82
N LEU A 186 0.22 -7.13 11.47
CA LEU A 186 0.05 -8.22 12.42
C LEU A 186 -0.46 -7.68 13.77
N PRO A 187 -1.70 -7.99 14.19
CA PRO A 187 -2.22 -7.52 15.47
C PRO A 187 -1.39 -8.09 16.62
N THR A 188 -1.33 -7.43 17.77
CA THR A 188 -0.54 -7.90 18.95
C THR A 188 -1.24 -8.99 19.76
N GLU A 189 -2.56 -9.09 19.62
CA GLU A 189 -3.45 -10.05 20.28
C GLU A 189 -4.53 -10.47 19.27
N VAL A 190 -5.17 -11.62 19.43
CA VAL A 190 -6.35 -11.99 18.65
C VAL A 190 -7.42 -12.65 19.51
N LEU A 191 -8.65 -12.61 19.02
CA LEU A 191 -9.79 -13.34 19.56
C LEU A 191 -10.04 -14.58 18.70
N ARG A 192 -10.07 -15.77 19.31
CA ARG A 192 -10.34 -17.05 18.63
C ARG A 192 -11.52 -17.76 19.25
N GLU A 193 -12.39 -18.28 18.39
CA GLU A 193 -13.51 -19.11 18.79
C GLU A 193 -13.02 -20.55 19.00
N ASN A 194 -13.34 -21.13 20.14
CA ASN A 194 -12.99 -22.51 20.48
C ASN A 194 -14.07 -23.12 21.38
N ASP A 195 -14.74 -24.19 20.92
CA ASP A 195 -15.79 -24.92 21.67
C ASP A 195 -16.84 -24.01 22.34
N GLY A 196 -17.39 -23.06 21.59
CA GLY A 196 -18.40 -22.11 22.07
C GLY A 196 -17.87 -21.03 23.02
N LYS A 197 -16.56 -21.00 23.28
CA LYS A 197 -15.88 -19.98 24.08
C LYS A 197 -15.06 -19.07 23.18
N LEU A 198 -14.88 -17.84 23.63
CA LEU A 198 -13.97 -16.89 23.01
C LEU A 198 -12.67 -16.83 23.82
N LEU A 199 -11.56 -17.12 23.17
CA LEU A 199 -10.22 -17.04 23.74
C LEU A 199 -9.54 -15.77 23.24
N TYR A 200 -8.71 -15.15 24.07
CA TYR A 200 -7.79 -14.10 23.63
C TYR A 200 -6.34 -14.50 23.88
N GLU A 201 -5.50 -14.35 22.85
CA GLU A 201 -4.10 -14.79 22.91
C GLU A 201 -3.16 -13.83 22.18
N PRO A 202 -1.89 -13.73 22.61
CA PRO A 202 -0.91 -12.87 21.96
C PRO A 202 -0.50 -13.44 20.59
N VAL A 203 -0.26 -12.56 19.63
CA VAL A 203 0.31 -12.93 18.34
C VAL A 203 1.80 -12.56 18.34
N ILE A 204 2.65 -13.58 18.29
CA ILE A 204 4.09 -13.46 18.46
C ILE A 204 4.78 -13.39 17.09
N ALA A 205 5.59 -12.35 16.88
CA ALA A 205 6.43 -12.21 15.68
C ALA A 205 7.71 -13.07 15.82
N THR A 206 7.56 -14.37 15.58
CA THR A 206 8.67 -15.35 15.57
C THR A 206 9.61 -15.12 14.39
N ASP A 207 10.76 -15.80 14.37
CA ASP A 207 11.69 -15.71 13.24
C ASP A 207 11.08 -16.23 11.94
N THR A 208 10.22 -17.25 12.01
CA THR A 208 9.46 -17.74 10.85
C THR A 208 8.57 -16.66 10.27
N VAL A 209 7.84 -15.92 11.12
CA VAL A 209 6.99 -14.81 10.69
C VAL A 209 7.80 -13.71 10.01
N ARG A 210 8.97 -13.36 10.57
CA ARG A 210 9.87 -12.37 9.97
C ARG A 210 10.41 -12.82 8.62
N LYS A 211 10.79 -14.09 8.47
CA LYS A 211 11.27 -14.65 7.20
C LYS A 211 10.20 -14.62 6.12
N ILE A 212 8.97 -15.02 6.45
CA ILE A 212 7.83 -14.96 5.53
C ILE A 212 7.55 -13.50 5.14
N SER A 213 7.49 -12.59 6.12
CA SER A 213 7.32 -11.14 5.88
C SER A 213 8.39 -10.59 4.93
N GLN A 214 9.67 -10.80 5.23
CA GLN A 214 10.79 -10.29 4.44
C GLN A 214 10.81 -10.85 3.01
N LYS A 215 10.63 -12.16 2.86
CA LYS A 215 10.69 -12.85 1.58
C LYS A 215 9.53 -12.49 0.67
N HIS A 216 8.30 -12.45 1.20
CA HIS A 216 7.11 -12.32 0.36
C HIS A 216 6.53 -10.90 0.27
N ARG A 217 6.90 -9.96 1.16
CA ARG A 217 6.39 -8.58 1.10
C ARG A 217 6.58 -7.90 -0.27
N PRO A 218 7.75 -7.98 -0.95
CA PRO A 218 7.89 -7.41 -2.29
C PRO A 218 6.89 -8.01 -3.29
N HIS A 219 6.68 -9.32 -3.23
CA HIS A 219 5.75 -10.04 -4.11
C HIS A 219 4.29 -9.77 -3.77
N LEU A 220 3.96 -9.55 -2.50
CA LEU A 220 2.64 -9.06 -2.07
C LEU A 220 2.39 -7.65 -2.60
N ASN A 221 3.33 -6.71 -2.52
CA ASN A 221 3.16 -5.38 -3.11
C ASN A 221 2.87 -5.44 -4.62
N ILE A 222 3.58 -6.32 -5.34
CA ILE A 222 3.33 -6.58 -6.77
C ILE A 222 1.94 -7.17 -6.98
N ALA A 223 1.56 -8.21 -6.24
CA ALA A 223 0.27 -8.88 -6.37
C ALA A 223 -0.91 -7.95 -6.05
N LEU A 224 -0.81 -7.14 -4.99
CA LEU A 224 -1.82 -6.15 -4.64
C LEU A 224 -2.03 -5.15 -5.78
N ARG A 225 -0.96 -4.66 -6.41
CA ARG A 225 -1.06 -3.78 -7.58
C ARG A 225 -1.67 -4.49 -8.79
N LYS A 226 -1.15 -5.67 -9.13
CA LYS A 226 -1.61 -6.51 -10.26
C LYS A 226 -3.11 -6.80 -10.20
N HIS A 227 -3.64 -6.99 -8.99
CA HIS A 227 -5.04 -7.34 -8.74
C HIS A 227 -5.89 -6.17 -8.23
N CYS A 228 -5.41 -4.93 -8.38
CA CYS A 228 -6.10 -3.69 -8.00
C CYS A 228 -6.59 -3.67 -6.53
N ILE A 229 -5.84 -4.28 -5.61
CA ILE A 229 -6.08 -4.31 -4.16
C ILE A 229 -5.37 -3.11 -3.53
N THR A 230 -5.66 -1.90 -4.01
CA THR A 230 -4.84 -0.69 -3.74
C THR A 230 -5.51 0.33 -2.83
N THR A 231 -6.78 0.14 -2.50
CA THR A 231 -7.50 1.00 -1.53
C THR A 231 -7.38 0.44 -0.12
N PRO A 232 -7.42 1.26 0.93
CA PRO A 232 -7.34 0.79 2.32
C PRO A 232 -8.36 -0.31 2.66
N VAL A 233 -9.62 -0.18 2.22
CA VAL A 233 -10.68 -1.17 2.48
C VAL A 233 -10.42 -2.53 1.81
N ARG A 234 -9.95 -2.52 0.56
CA ARG A 234 -9.54 -3.76 -0.14
C ARG A 234 -8.32 -4.41 0.50
N MET A 235 -7.30 -3.63 0.87
CA MET A 235 -6.12 -4.14 1.57
C MET A 235 -6.50 -4.73 2.93
N ALA A 236 -7.36 -4.06 3.70
CA ALA A 236 -7.88 -4.56 4.96
C ALA A 236 -8.67 -5.85 4.80
N ALA A 237 -9.53 -5.94 3.77
CA ALA A 237 -10.27 -7.16 3.48
C ALA A 237 -9.35 -8.32 3.06
N PHE A 238 -8.35 -8.05 2.21
CA PHE A 238 -7.39 -9.05 1.78
C PHE A 238 -6.55 -9.57 2.94
N PHE A 239 -5.86 -8.69 3.68
CA PHE A 239 -4.99 -9.08 4.78
C PHE A 239 -5.75 -9.57 6.01
N GLY A 240 -6.95 -9.05 6.27
CA GLY A 240 -7.81 -9.54 7.34
C GLY A 240 -8.13 -11.03 7.20
N ASN A 241 -8.27 -11.50 5.96
CA ASN A 241 -8.37 -12.93 5.66
C ASN A 241 -6.99 -13.60 5.66
N SER A 242 -6.04 -13.06 4.91
CA SER A 242 -4.74 -13.68 4.68
C SER A 242 -3.95 -13.96 5.96
N LEU A 243 -3.98 -13.05 6.93
CA LEU A 243 -3.31 -13.22 8.21
C LEU A 243 -3.93 -14.38 9.01
N GLN A 244 -5.25 -14.55 8.98
CA GLN A 244 -5.89 -15.70 9.62
C GLN A 244 -5.53 -17.01 8.90
N GLU A 245 -5.60 -17.03 7.56
CA GLU A 245 -5.34 -18.22 6.75
C GLU A 245 -3.90 -18.76 6.90
N THR A 246 -2.94 -17.86 7.02
CA THR A 246 -1.51 -18.20 7.18
C THR A 246 -1.11 -18.48 8.63
N THR A 247 -2.08 -18.60 9.54
CA THR A 247 -1.86 -18.70 10.98
C THR A 247 -0.91 -17.59 11.45
N TRP A 248 -1.28 -16.34 11.15
CA TRP A 248 -0.54 -15.13 11.52
C TRP A 248 0.86 -15.09 10.89
N LEU A 249 0.96 -15.43 9.60
CA LEU A 249 2.20 -15.52 8.82
C LEU A 249 3.19 -16.57 9.34
N SER A 250 2.73 -17.63 9.99
CA SER A 250 3.61 -18.72 10.46
C SER A 250 3.74 -19.88 9.46
N THR A 251 2.79 -20.02 8.53
CA THR A 251 2.84 -21.04 7.48
C THR A 251 2.15 -20.55 6.19
N LEU A 252 2.62 -21.05 5.05
CA LEU A 252 1.97 -20.90 3.74
C LEU A 252 1.36 -22.21 3.23
N HIS A 253 1.41 -23.28 4.02
CA HIS A 253 0.88 -24.59 3.65
C HIS A 253 0.22 -25.24 4.84
N GLU A 254 -1.07 -25.57 4.69
CA GLU A 254 -1.86 -26.27 5.70
C GLU A 254 -1.19 -27.57 6.14
N ASN A 255 -0.67 -28.34 5.17
CA ASN A 255 0.08 -29.57 5.37
C ASN A 255 -0.65 -30.57 6.26
N ASN A 256 -1.91 -30.86 5.94
CA ASN A 256 -2.78 -31.76 6.69
C ASN A 256 -3.15 -33.02 5.89
N PRO A 257 -2.38 -34.11 6.01
CA PRO A 257 -2.64 -35.36 5.29
C PRO A 257 -3.95 -36.07 5.67
N ASN A 258 -4.62 -35.62 6.73
CA ASN A 258 -5.90 -36.17 7.18
C ASN A 258 -7.10 -35.40 6.61
N ALA A 259 -6.87 -34.25 5.99
CA ALA A 259 -7.93 -33.53 5.31
C ALA A 259 -8.47 -34.35 4.13
N TRP A 260 -9.80 -34.36 3.95
CA TRP A 260 -10.45 -35.09 2.85
C TRP A 260 -10.07 -34.53 1.46
N TYR A 261 -9.56 -33.31 1.40
CA TYR A 261 -9.11 -32.68 0.16
C TYR A 261 -7.61 -32.84 -0.10
N TRP A 262 -6.86 -33.54 0.77
CA TRP A 262 -5.44 -33.85 0.53
C TRP A 262 -5.26 -34.65 -0.78
N PRO A 263 -4.23 -34.38 -1.61
CA PRO A 263 -3.12 -33.43 -1.44
C PRO A 263 -3.39 -32.00 -1.96
N TRP A 264 -4.66 -31.66 -2.23
CA TRP A 264 -5.12 -30.35 -2.71
C TRP A 264 -5.53 -29.43 -1.57
N ASP A 265 -4.80 -29.51 -0.46
CA ASP A 265 -4.94 -28.69 0.75
C ASP A 265 -4.43 -27.25 0.56
N GLY A 266 -4.73 -26.38 1.53
CA GLY A 266 -4.50 -24.94 1.41
C GLY A 266 -3.03 -24.58 1.21
N ARG A 267 -2.73 -23.76 0.21
CA ARG A 267 -1.42 -23.13 0.01
C ARG A 267 -1.50 -21.63 -0.31
N GLY A 268 -0.46 -20.89 0.06
CA GLY A 268 -0.33 -19.46 -0.19
C GLY A 268 -1.12 -18.58 0.78
N PHE A 269 -1.17 -17.27 0.49
CA PHE A 269 -1.66 -16.26 1.42
C PHE A 269 -3.17 -16.28 1.65
N LEU A 270 -3.97 -16.85 0.75
CA LEU A 270 -5.41 -17.07 0.93
C LEU A 270 -5.76 -18.58 0.92
N GLN A 271 -4.77 -19.45 1.15
CA GLN A 271 -4.94 -20.91 1.23
C GLN A 271 -5.79 -21.47 0.07
N LEU A 272 -5.26 -21.36 -1.16
CA LEU A 272 -5.91 -21.92 -2.36
C LEU A 272 -6.10 -23.44 -2.15
N THR A 273 -7.34 -23.91 -2.17
CA THR A 273 -7.72 -25.30 -1.84
C THR A 273 -8.60 -25.92 -2.92
N HIS A 274 -8.54 -27.23 -3.08
CA HIS A 274 -9.26 -28.07 -4.06
C HIS A 274 -8.70 -28.03 -5.50
N PRO A 275 -8.72 -29.17 -6.22
CA PRO A 275 -8.09 -29.28 -7.53
C PRO A 275 -8.60 -28.26 -8.54
N GLY A 276 -9.91 -27.97 -8.55
CA GLY A 276 -10.49 -26.99 -9.48
C GLY A 276 -9.91 -25.59 -9.32
N ASN A 277 -9.57 -25.16 -8.09
CA ASN A 277 -8.98 -23.85 -7.84
C ASN A 277 -7.51 -23.79 -8.30
N TYR A 278 -6.73 -24.85 -8.06
CA TYR A 278 -5.37 -24.96 -8.58
C TYR A 278 -5.33 -24.94 -10.10
N ILE A 279 -6.17 -25.75 -10.76
CA ILE A 279 -6.29 -25.78 -12.23
C ILE A 279 -6.65 -24.39 -12.76
N SER A 280 -7.63 -23.71 -12.16
CA SER A 280 -8.02 -22.35 -12.56
C SER A 280 -6.86 -21.35 -12.44
N TYR A 281 -6.06 -21.45 -11.37
CA TYR A 281 -4.90 -20.59 -11.18
C TYR A 281 -3.80 -20.88 -12.23
N TRP A 282 -3.54 -22.14 -12.54
CA TRP A 282 -2.57 -22.50 -13.57
C TRP A 282 -3.01 -22.07 -14.96
N ASP A 283 -4.31 -22.12 -15.26
CA ASP A 283 -4.87 -21.56 -16.49
C ASP A 283 -4.64 -20.06 -16.58
N TYR A 284 -4.88 -19.33 -15.49
CA TYR A 284 -4.56 -17.91 -15.38
C TYR A 284 -3.06 -17.61 -15.57
N ARG A 285 -2.18 -18.53 -15.15
CA ARG A 285 -0.74 -18.47 -15.41
C ARG A 285 -0.34 -18.88 -16.84
N ALA A 286 -1.30 -19.01 -17.75
CA ALA A 286 -1.11 -19.46 -19.13
C ALA A 286 -0.48 -20.85 -19.25
N ARG A 287 -0.74 -21.73 -18.28
CA ARG A 287 -0.28 -23.13 -18.28
C ARG A 287 -1.35 -24.10 -18.79
N ASN A 288 -2.45 -23.58 -19.34
CA ASN A 288 -3.61 -24.37 -19.74
C ASN A 288 -3.28 -25.45 -20.78
N SER A 289 -2.43 -25.13 -21.76
CA SER A 289 -1.96 -26.05 -22.80
C SER A 289 -1.03 -27.16 -22.29
N GLN A 290 -0.48 -26.99 -21.09
CA GLN A 290 0.43 -27.95 -20.46
C GLN A 290 -0.33 -28.96 -19.56
N ILE A 291 -1.65 -28.77 -19.36
CA ILE A 291 -2.48 -29.65 -18.54
C ILE A 291 -3.39 -30.47 -19.46
N PRO A 292 -3.17 -31.79 -19.60
CA PRO A 292 -3.99 -32.63 -20.46
C PRO A 292 -5.48 -32.62 -20.05
N GLN A 293 -6.39 -32.58 -21.04
CA GLN A 293 -7.83 -32.55 -20.77
C GLN A 293 -8.28 -33.75 -19.92
N LYS A 294 -7.72 -34.94 -20.18
CA LYS A 294 -7.99 -36.16 -19.39
C LYS A 294 -7.70 -35.98 -17.90
N VAL A 295 -6.65 -35.23 -17.54
CA VAL A 295 -6.28 -34.94 -16.13
C VAL A 295 -7.31 -34.02 -15.49
N ARG A 296 -7.77 -32.99 -16.24
CA ARG A 296 -8.83 -32.07 -15.78
C ARG A 296 -10.12 -32.83 -15.49
N ASP A 297 -10.53 -33.68 -16.43
CA ASP A 297 -11.75 -34.47 -16.31
C ASP A 297 -11.65 -35.46 -15.15
N SER A 298 -10.49 -36.12 -14.99
CA SER A 298 -10.25 -37.03 -13.87
C SER A 298 -10.35 -36.32 -12.53
N LEU A 299 -9.64 -35.20 -12.35
CA LEU A 299 -9.66 -34.44 -11.10
C LEU A 299 -11.04 -33.87 -10.78
N SER A 300 -11.76 -33.36 -11.79
CA SER A 300 -13.13 -32.87 -11.63
C SER A 300 -14.07 -33.99 -11.16
N ASN A 301 -14.02 -35.15 -11.83
CA ASN A 301 -14.82 -36.32 -11.48
C ASN A 301 -14.47 -36.87 -10.08
N ALA A 302 -13.17 -36.95 -9.76
CA ALA A 302 -12.69 -37.36 -8.44
C ALA A 302 -13.21 -36.42 -7.35
N HIS A 303 -13.08 -35.11 -7.54
CA HIS A 303 -13.57 -34.13 -6.57
C HIS A 303 -15.09 -34.22 -6.39
N GLY A 304 -15.85 -34.41 -7.48
CA GLY A 304 -17.30 -34.65 -7.43
C GLY A 304 -17.68 -35.91 -6.63
N LYS A 305 -16.90 -37.00 -6.75
CA LYS A 305 -17.10 -38.23 -5.96
C LYS A 305 -16.81 -37.99 -4.47
N VAL A 306 -15.71 -37.33 -4.15
CA VAL A 306 -15.33 -37.06 -2.75
C VAL A 306 -16.33 -36.16 -2.04
N ASN A 307 -16.93 -35.20 -2.74
CA ASN A 307 -18.00 -34.37 -2.16
C ASN A 307 -19.21 -35.19 -1.70
N LYS A 308 -19.47 -36.35 -2.32
CA LYS A 308 -20.53 -37.29 -1.93
C LYS A 308 -20.05 -38.31 -0.89
N GLN A 309 -18.78 -38.72 -0.95
CA GLN A 309 -18.22 -39.77 -0.09
C GLN A 309 -16.82 -39.38 0.42
N ARG A 310 -16.79 -38.56 1.48
CA ARG A 310 -15.54 -38.02 2.05
C ARG A 310 -14.62 -39.08 2.67
N SER A 311 -15.16 -40.21 3.13
CA SER A 311 -14.37 -41.31 3.71
C SER A 311 -13.37 -41.91 2.71
N GLU A 312 -13.70 -41.87 1.41
CA GLU A 312 -12.87 -42.42 0.32
C GLU A 312 -12.01 -41.34 -0.37
N ALA A 313 -11.93 -40.15 0.22
CA ALA A 313 -11.16 -39.01 -0.28
C ALA A 313 -9.77 -39.36 -0.82
N LYS A 314 -8.98 -40.04 0.01
CA LYS A 314 -7.59 -40.39 -0.28
C LYS A 314 -7.45 -41.28 -1.51
N LYS A 315 -8.45 -42.13 -1.78
CA LYS A 315 -8.49 -43.00 -2.96
C LYS A 315 -8.76 -42.21 -4.23
N TYR A 316 -9.69 -41.26 -4.18
CA TYR A 316 -10.13 -40.54 -5.38
C TYR A 316 -9.24 -39.36 -5.74
N LEU A 317 -8.73 -38.58 -4.78
CA LEU A 317 -7.93 -37.38 -5.05
C LEU A 317 -6.43 -37.62 -5.17
N ASN A 318 -5.99 -38.89 -5.13
CA ASN A 318 -4.60 -39.26 -5.28
C ASN A 318 -4.01 -38.77 -6.62
N ASP A 319 -2.78 -38.25 -6.58
CA ASP A 319 -2.11 -37.66 -7.75
C ASP A 319 -1.93 -38.66 -8.91
N VAL A 320 -1.44 -39.87 -8.61
CA VAL A 320 -1.19 -40.93 -9.60
C VAL A 320 -2.50 -41.38 -10.25
N ALA A 321 -3.54 -41.59 -9.44
CA ALA A 321 -4.86 -42.01 -9.93
C ALA A 321 -5.50 -41.00 -10.89
N ASN A 322 -5.11 -39.72 -10.80
CA ASN A 322 -5.63 -38.65 -11.65
C ASN A 322 -4.68 -38.21 -12.77
N GLY A 323 -3.50 -38.86 -12.90
CA GLY A 323 -2.51 -38.50 -13.91
C GLY A 323 -1.88 -37.13 -13.71
N VAL A 324 -1.78 -36.65 -12.47
CA VAL A 324 -1.10 -35.38 -12.15
C VAL A 324 0.37 -35.47 -12.58
N THR A 325 0.83 -34.51 -13.37
CA THR A 325 2.19 -34.53 -13.94
C THR A 325 3.23 -33.98 -12.96
N PRO A 326 4.54 -34.29 -13.14
CA PRO A 326 5.61 -33.69 -12.33
C PRO A 326 5.60 -32.16 -12.31
N GLU A 327 5.29 -31.52 -13.43
CA GLU A 327 5.20 -30.06 -13.53
C GLU A 327 4.06 -29.52 -12.66
N MET A 328 2.90 -30.20 -12.64
CA MET A 328 1.79 -29.83 -11.77
C MET A 328 2.14 -29.97 -10.29
N LEU A 329 2.89 -31.01 -9.91
CA LEU A 329 3.40 -31.19 -8.54
C LEU A 329 4.33 -30.03 -8.16
N LEU A 330 5.30 -29.71 -9.03
CA LEU A 330 6.19 -28.56 -8.85
C LEU A 330 5.40 -27.26 -8.66
N TRP A 331 4.44 -26.98 -9.54
CA TRP A 331 3.63 -25.77 -9.45
C TRP A 331 2.76 -25.71 -8.20
N ARG A 332 2.29 -26.86 -7.71
CA ARG A 332 1.54 -26.93 -6.46
C ARG A 332 2.44 -26.59 -5.27
N ASP A 333 3.66 -27.10 -5.24
CA ASP A 333 4.62 -26.86 -4.15
C ASP A 333 5.21 -25.44 -4.17
N GLN A 334 5.30 -24.80 -5.33
CA GLN A 334 5.63 -23.37 -5.46
C GLN A 334 4.67 -22.47 -4.66
N LEU A 335 3.38 -22.82 -4.53
CA LEU A 335 2.42 -22.04 -3.74
C LEU A 335 2.67 -22.14 -2.23
N ALA A 336 3.43 -23.15 -1.79
CA ALA A 336 3.80 -23.35 -0.41
C ALA A 336 5.16 -22.74 -0.05
N ASP A 337 5.93 -22.24 -1.03
CA ASP A 337 7.34 -21.87 -0.86
C ASP A 337 8.19 -23.05 -0.32
N LYS A 338 7.98 -24.25 -0.88
CA LYS A 338 8.58 -25.50 -0.38
C LYS A 338 9.32 -26.34 -1.43
N THR A 339 9.62 -25.79 -2.61
CA THR A 339 10.32 -26.59 -3.62
C THR A 339 11.77 -26.86 -3.22
N VAL A 340 12.27 -28.04 -3.60
CA VAL A 340 13.65 -28.46 -3.32
C VAL A 340 14.25 -29.03 -4.62
N PRO A 341 15.27 -28.37 -5.21
CA PRO A 341 15.83 -27.07 -4.82
C PRO A 341 14.85 -25.91 -5.04
N PRO A 342 15.00 -24.78 -4.33
CA PRO A 342 14.13 -23.61 -4.50
C PRO A 342 14.08 -23.10 -5.94
N THR A 343 12.91 -22.65 -6.39
CA THR A 343 12.73 -22.06 -7.73
C THR A 343 12.47 -20.55 -7.68
N PRO A 344 12.73 -19.80 -8.77
CA PRO A 344 12.39 -18.37 -8.84
C PRO A 344 10.91 -18.05 -8.65
N GLU A 345 10.03 -19.04 -8.83
CA GLU A 345 8.57 -18.90 -8.65
C GLU A 345 8.12 -19.03 -7.19
N ASP A 346 8.94 -19.62 -6.33
CA ASP A 346 8.59 -19.88 -4.92
C ASP A 346 8.25 -18.60 -4.12
N PRO A 347 9.00 -17.49 -4.23
CA PRO A 347 8.63 -16.27 -3.52
C PRO A 347 7.43 -15.54 -4.14
N ILE A 348 7.10 -15.82 -5.42
CA ILE A 348 6.05 -15.15 -6.22
C ILE A 348 4.70 -15.83 -6.05
N SER A 349 4.66 -17.15 -6.24
CA SER A 349 3.43 -17.95 -6.37
C SER A 349 2.47 -17.85 -5.17
N PRO A 350 2.93 -17.78 -3.91
CA PRO A 350 2.03 -17.61 -2.77
C PRO A 350 1.24 -16.30 -2.81
N ALA A 351 1.86 -15.21 -3.26
CA ALA A 351 1.22 -13.90 -3.34
C ALA A 351 0.35 -13.75 -4.60
N ASP A 352 0.84 -14.22 -5.75
CA ASP A 352 0.10 -14.17 -7.02
C ASP A 352 -1.16 -15.05 -6.99
N SER A 353 -1.09 -16.26 -6.41
CA SER A 353 -2.26 -17.12 -6.24
C SER A 353 -3.32 -16.52 -5.33
N ALA A 354 -2.92 -15.79 -4.28
CA ALA A 354 -3.85 -15.07 -3.42
C ALA A 354 -4.52 -13.89 -4.15
N GLY A 355 -3.77 -13.11 -4.93
CA GLY A 355 -4.34 -12.05 -5.76
C GLY A 355 -5.30 -12.58 -6.85
N PHE A 356 -4.93 -13.71 -7.47
CA PHE A 356 -5.81 -14.44 -8.37
C PHE A 356 -7.10 -14.88 -7.67
N TYR A 357 -7.00 -15.50 -6.49
CA TYR A 357 -8.18 -15.99 -5.78
C TYR A 357 -9.09 -14.85 -5.32
N TRP A 358 -8.52 -13.73 -4.85
CA TRP A 358 -9.25 -12.48 -4.60
C TRP A 358 -10.08 -12.05 -5.81
N SER A 359 -9.48 -12.09 -7.00
CA SER A 359 -10.12 -11.67 -8.24
C SER A 359 -11.20 -12.67 -8.68
N LYS A 360 -10.89 -13.98 -8.63
CA LYS A 360 -11.80 -15.08 -8.97
C LYS A 360 -13.06 -15.04 -8.11
N MET A 361 -12.92 -14.80 -6.81
CA MET A 361 -14.03 -14.75 -5.87
C MET A 361 -14.71 -13.37 -5.80
N GLN A 362 -14.30 -12.43 -6.66
CA GLN A 362 -14.84 -11.07 -6.72
C GLN A 362 -14.86 -10.35 -5.36
N MET A 363 -13.88 -10.61 -4.49
CA MET A 363 -13.87 -10.07 -3.12
C MET A 363 -13.96 -8.54 -3.09
N GLY A 364 -13.36 -7.86 -4.06
CA GLY A 364 -13.42 -6.40 -4.20
C GLY A 364 -14.85 -5.85 -4.26
N ARG A 365 -15.78 -6.56 -4.93
CA ARG A 365 -17.20 -6.16 -5.02
C ARG A 365 -17.84 -6.02 -3.64
N TYR A 366 -17.46 -6.87 -2.69
CA TYR A 366 -17.98 -6.84 -1.33
C TYR A 366 -17.22 -5.84 -0.47
N ALA A 367 -15.88 -5.82 -0.57
CA ALA A 367 -15.03 -4.92 0.21
C ALA A 367 -15.31 -3.43 -0.07
N ASP A 368 -15.69 -3.09 -1.30
CA ASP A 368 -15.97 -1.70 -1.71
C ASP A 368 -17.35 -1.19 -1.25
N GLN A 369 -18.20 -2.05 -0.68
CA GLN A 369 -19.50 -1.62 -0.21
C GLN A 369 -19.34 -0.68 0.99
N ALA A 370 -20.01 0.46 0.94
CA ALA A 370 -20.07 1.43 2.03
C ALA A 370 -20.98 0.92 3.16
N LYS A 371 -20.47 -0.05 3.94
CA LYS A 371 -21.11 -0.56 5.16
C LYS A 371 -20.34 -0.09 6.38
N PRO A 372 -21.02 0.44 7.41
CA PRO A 372 -20.35 1.02 8.57
C PRO A 372 -19.53 -0.03 9.30
N LEU A 373 -18.50 0.45 9.99
CA LEU A 373 -17.78 -0.36 10.96
C LEU A 373 -18.57 -0.32 12.28
N GLU A 374 -18.72 -1.46 12.93
CA GLU A 374 -19.51 -1.63 14.14
C GLU A 374 -18.64 -2.15 15.27
N ARG A 375 -18.66 -1.45 16.39
CA ARG A 375 -17.97 -1.86 17.62
C ARG A 375 -18.71 -3.02 18.27
N ARG A 376 -18.01 -4.11 18.59
CA ARG A 376 -18.56 -5.27 19.28
C ARG A 376 -17.77 -5.53 20.56
N VAL A 377 -18.49 -5.62 21.68
CA VAL A 377 -17.93 -5.99 22.99
C VAL A 377 -18.24 -7.45 23.24
N VAL A 378 -17.23 -8.20 23.66
CA VAL A 378 -17.32 -9.64 23.96
C VAL A 378 -16.55 -9.95 25.23
N HIS A 379 -16.91 -11.03 25.89
CA HIS A 379 -16.21 -11.52 27.07
C HIS A 379 -15.37 -12.73 26.65
N ALA A 380 -14.05 -12.61 26.77
CA ALA A 380 -13.11 -13.65 26.36
C ALA A 380 -12.20 -14.05 27.53
N ILE A 381 -11.79 -15.31 27.57
CA ILE A 381 -10.85 -15.85 28.56
C ILE A 381 -9.48 -16.08 27.93
N ARG A 382 -8.43 -16.25 28.72
CA ARG A 382 -7.15 -16.71 28.16
C ARG A 382 -7.26 -18.19 27.78
N PRO A 383 -6.42 -18.70 26.87
CA PRO A 383 -6.18 -20.13 26.80
C PRO A 383 -5.80 -20.67 28.20
N PRO A 384 -6.30 -21.84 28.61
CA PRO A 384 -5.87 -22.48 29.86
C PRO A 384 -4.35 -22.60 29.93
N ASP A 385 -3.76 -22.31 31.09
CA ASP A 385 -2.33 -22.48 31.28
C ASP A 385 -1.98 -23.97 31.20
N LYS A 386 -1.02 -24.34 30.34
CA LYS A 386 -0.64 -25.74 30.13
C LYS A 386 -0.05 -26.40 31.38
N LYS A 387 0.62 -25.64 32.24
CA LYS A 387 1.26 -26.12 33.47
C LYS A 387 0.29 -26.08 34.65
N ASN A 388 -0.64 -25.13 34.68
CA ASN A 388 -1.60 -24.93 35.76
C ASN A 388 -3.03 -24.75 35.21
N PRO A 389 -3.66 -25.80 34.67
CA PRO A 389 -4.95 -25.70 33.97
C PRO A 389 -6.11 -25.24 34.86
N ASN A 390 -5.99 -25.39 36.18
CA ASN A 390 -7.01 -25.06 37.15
C ASN A 390 -6.90 -23.63 37.70
N LEU A 391 -5.96 -22.80 37.21
CA LEU A 391 -5.87 -21.41 37.66
C LEU A 391 -7.14 -20.63 37.31
N PRO A 392 -7.60 -19.71 38.20
CA PRO A 392 -8.70 -18.82 37.89
C PRO A 392 -8.46 -18.06 36.59
N ASN A 393 -9.38 -18.19 35.64
CA ASN A 393 -9.31 -17.58 34.32
C ASN A 393 -10.58 -16.77 34.03
N PRO A 394 -10.80 -15.67 34.77
CA PRO A 394 -12.02 -14.89 34.64
C PRO A 394 -12.12 -14.25 33.24
N PRO A 395 -13.32 -14.19 32.65
CA PRO A 395 -13.54 -13.47 31.40
C PRO A 395 -13.13 -12.00 31.49
N ARG A 396 -12.60 -11.47 30.39
CA ARG A 396 -12.28 -10.06 30.22
C ARG A 396 -13.08 -9.49 29.06
N SER A 397 -13.57 -8.27 29.23
CA SER A 397 -14.17 -7.51 28.15
C SER A 397 -13.11 -7.21 27.09
N LYS A 398 -13.41 -7.58 25.85
CA LYS A 398 -12.58 -7.39 24.66
C LYS A 398 -13.44 -6.76 23.56
N ILE A 399 -12.77 -6.04 22.67
CA ILE A 399 -13.42 -5.31 21.59
C ILE A 399 -12.88 -5.81 20.25
N TYR A 400 -13.78 -5.96 19.30
CA TYR A 400 -13.45 -6.10 17.89
C TYR A 400 -14.41 -5.26 17.05
N TYR A 401 -14.04 -5.05 15.78
CA TYR A 401 -14.82 -4.25 14.85
C TYR A 401 -15.31 -5.11 13.70
N HIS A 402 -16.62 -5.09 13.50
CA HIS A 402 -17.34 -5.83 12.47
C HIS A 402 -17.76 -4.89 11.33
N SER A 403 -17.87 -5.40 10.11
CA SER A 403 -18.62 -4.73 9.04
C SER A 403 -19.17 -5.79 8.10
N MET A 404 -20.38 -5.55 7.58
CA MET A 404 -21.01 -6.45 6.61
C MET A 404 -20.25 -6.53 5.28
N SER A 405 -19.60 -5.45 4.84
CA SER A 405 -18.79 -5.46 3.61
C SER A 405 -17.60 -6.42 3.76
N PHE A 406 -16.89 -6.34 4.89
CA PHE A 406 -15.81 -7.25 5.21
C PHE A 406 -16.31 -8.68 5.44
N ARG A 407 -17.45 -8.85 6.10
CA ARG A 407 -18.07 -10.16 6.31
C ARG A 407 -18.31 -10.89 4.99
N ASP A 408 -18.95 -10.22 4.03
CA ASP A 408 -19.26 -10.80 2.74
C ASP A 408 -17.99 -11.04 1.91
N ALA A 409 -17.00 -10.15 1.99
CA ALA A 409 -15.70 -10.38 1.37
C ALA A 409 -14.99 -11.63 1.94
N SER A 410 -15.01 -11.82 3.26
CA SER A 410 -14.50 -13.02 3.93
C SER A 410 -15.29 -14.29 3.60
N ALA A 411 -16.62 -14.19 3.56
CA ALA A 411 -17.49 -15.30 3.19
C ALA A 411 -17.22 -15.74 1.75
N ALA A 412 -16.98 -14.81 0.83
CA ALA A 412 -16.72 -15.13 -0.58
C ALA A 412 -15.54 -16.09 -0.78
N VAL A 413 -14.53 -16.08 0.08
CA VAL A 413 -13.37 -17.00 -0.02
C VAL A 413 -13.48 -18.24 0.85
N ASN A 414 -14.17 -18.16 1.99
CA ASN A 414 -14.18 -19.21 3.01
C ASN A 414 -15.47 -20.06 3.01
N LEU A 415 -16.62 -19.42 2.75
CA LEU A 415 -17.92 -20.09 2.66
C LEU A 415 -18.85 -19.27 1.75
N PRO A 416 -18.74 -19.40 0.41
CA PRO A 416 -19.47 -18.54 -0.53
C PRO A 416 -21.00 -18.50 -0.30
N ALA A 417 -21.57 -19.60 0.17
CA ALA A 417 -22.99 -19.70 0.51
C ALA A 417 -23.42 -18.89 1.76
N ALA A 418 -22.49 -18.21 2.44
CA ALA A 418 -22.74 -17.29 3.55
C ALA A 418 -22.71 -15.81 3.16
N VAL A 419 -22.36 -15.48 1.91
CA VAL A 419 -22.43 -14.12 1.37
C VAL A 419 -23.88 -13.63 1.45
N GLY A 420 -24.08 -12.43 2.00
CA GLY A 420 -25.40 -11.81 2.15
C GLY A 420 -26.30 -12.44 3.22
N ASN A 421 -25.81 -13.45 3.95
CA ASN A 421 -26.55 -14.11 5.04
C ASN A 421 -25.83 -13.91 6.37
N PRO A 422 -26.12 -12.83 7.14
CA PRO A 422 -25.38 -12.46 8.35
C PRO A 422 -25.34 -13.54 9.43
N GLU A 423 -26.43 -14.30 9.57
CA GLU A 423 -26.59 -15.35 10.59
C GLU A 423 -25.80 -16.62 10.30
N ARG A 424 -25.33 -16.80 9.06
CA ARG A 424 -24.58 -18.00 8.70
C ARG A 424 -23.15 -17.93 9.23
N TYR A 425 -22.89 -18.68 10.30
CA TYR A 425 -21.57 -18.81 10.90
C TYR A 425 -20.53 -19.39 9.94
N PHE A 426 -19.29 -18.88 10.01
CA PHE A 426 -18.11 -19.53 9.44
C PHE A 426 -16.89 -19.33 10.33
N ASN A 427 -16.06 -20.36 10.39
CA ASN A 427 -14.94 -20.44 11.34
C ASN A 427 -13.92 -19.30 11.15
N GLY A 428 -13.48 -18.74 12.28
CA GLY A 428 -12.41 -17.74 12.33
C GLY A 428 -12.84 -16.33 11.96
N TYR A 429 -14.15 -16.03 11.83
CA TYR A 429 -14.60 -14.70 11.43
C TYR A 429 -14.21 -13.59 12.42
N ILE A 430 -14.33 -13.83 13.73
CA ILE A 430 -13.94 -12.84 14.75
C ILE A 430 -12.43 -12.55 14.67
N ALA A 431 -11.61 -13.59 14.47
CA ALA A 431 -10.16 -13.42 14.32
C ALA A 431 -9.81 -12.56 13.09
N ARG A 432 -10.50 -12.80 11.96
CA ARG A 432 -10.41 -12.00 10.74
C ARG A 432 -10.82 -10.55 10.96
N CYS A 433 -11.84 -10.30 11.80
CA CYS A 433 -12.26 -8.94 12.15
C CYS A 433 -11.18 -8.17 12.91
N VAL A 434 -10.49 -8.83 13.85
CA VAL A 434 -9.34 -8.24 14.56
C VAL A 434 -8.24 -7.86 13.57
N ALA A 435 -7.90 -8.77 12.66
CA ALA A 435 -6.89 -8.53 11.63
C ALA A 435 -7.29 -7.39 10.67
N HIS A 436 -8.54 -7.39 10.22
CA HIS A 436 -9.10 -6.35 9.34
C HIS A 436 -9.01 -4.97 9.97
N ALA A 437 -9.45 -4.82 11.23
CA ALA A 437 -9.40 -3.56 11.95
C ALA A 437 -7.95 -3.06 12.13
N GLN A 438 -7.03 -3.96 12.48
CA GLN A 438 -5.59 -3.66 12.57
C GLN A 438 -5.04 -3.15 11.23
N VAL A 439 -5.29 -3.89 10.14
CA VAL A 439 -4.80 -3.51 8.81
C VAL A 439 -5.39 -2.17 8.39
N LEU A 440 -6.70 -1.97 8.54
CA LEU A 440 -7.39 -0.75 8.14
C LEU A 440 -6.81 0.49 8.86
N ALA A 441 -6.44 0.35 10.13
CA ALA A 441 -5.82 1.41 10.90
C ALA A 441 -4.36 1.72 10.48
N VAL A 442 -3.67 0.76 9.88
CA VAL A 442 -2.28 0.92 9.41
C VAL A 442 -2.22 1.49 7.99
N VAL A 443 -3.05 0.95 7.08
CA VAL A 443 -3.01 1.29 5.66
C VAL A 443 -3.96 2.43 5.28
N GLY A 444 -4.83 2.81 6.20
CA GLY A 444 -5.75 3.93 6.06
C GLY A 444 -5.65 4.90 7.23
N GLU A 445 -6.57 5.86 7.26
CA GLU A 445 -6.75 6.80 8.36
C GLU A 445 -8.25 6.83 8.76
N PRO A 446 -8.86 5.67 9.07
CA PRO A 446 -10.26 5.62 9.46
C PRO A 446 -10.45 6.21 10.86
N PHE A 447 -11.68 6.62 11.15
CA PHE A 447 -12.14 6.79 12.53
C PHE A 447 -12.97 5.57 12.93
N PHE A 448 -12.58 4.91 14.02
CA PHE A 448 -13.29 3.79 14.60
C PHE A 448 -14.37 4.28 15.57
N PRO A 449 -15.55 3.62 15.62
CA PRO A 449 -16.58 3.96 16.59
C PRO A 449 -16.11 3.67 18.03
N ASP A 450 -16.39 4.62 18.92
CA ASP A 450 -16.20 4.49 20.37
C ASP A 450 -17.40 3.80 21.04
N ALA A 451 -17.42 3.79 22.38
CA ALA A 451 -18.49 3.20 23.16
C ALA A 451 -19.87 3.86 22.96
N ALA A 452 -19.92 5.13 22.51
CA ALA A 452 -21.15 5.83 22.17
C ALA A 452 -21.54 5.67 20.68
N GLY A 453 -20.71 4.96 19.89
CA GLY A 453 -20.89 4.81 18.45
C GLY A 453 -20.36 5.99 17.62
N ALA A 454 -19.77 7.00 18.27
CA ALA A 454 -19.17 8.14 17.57
C ALA A 454 -17.81 7.74 16.98
N HIS A 455 -17.55 8.13 15.74
CA HIS A 455 -16.33 7.77 15.02
C HIS A 455 -15.19 8.73 15.42
N THR A 456 -14.59 8.49 16.58
CA THR A 456 -13.61 9.40 17.21
C THR A 456 -12.22 8.77 17.38
N LEU A 457 -12.11 7.44 17.30
CA LEU A 457 -10.88 6.73 17.62
C LEU A 457 -10.00 6.56 16.37
N HIS A 458 -8.73 6.97 16.43
CA HIS A 458 -7.77 6.77 15.33
C HIS A 458 -7.24 5.33 15.21
N PHE A 459 -7.52 4.49 16.21
CA PHE A 459 -7.04 3.12 16.26
C PHE A 459 -8.08 2.22 16.96
N PRO A 460 -8.14 0.90 16.66
CA PRO A 460 -9.07 0.01 17.33
C PRO A 460 -8.95 0.07 18.86
N GLU A 461 -10.07 0.25 19.55
CA GLU A 461 -10.11 0.39 21.00
C GLU A 461 -9.44 -0.79 21.72
N GLY A 462 -8.59 -0.47 22.70
CA GLY A 462 -7.85 -1.48 23.47
C GLY A 462 -6.72 -2.17 22.71
N ARG A 463 -6.35 -1.68 21.51
CA ARG A 463 -5.20 -2.15 20.73
C ARG A 463 -4.11 -1.09 20.65
N THR A 464 -2.88 -1.55 20.44
CA THR A 464 -1.72 -0.68 20.23
C THR A 464 -0.99 -1.08 18.97
N LEU A 465 -0.28 -0.12 18.37
CA LEU A 465 0.60 -0.38 17.24
C LEU A 465 1.73 -1.32 17.66
N ARG A 466 2.12 -2.25 16.78
CA ARG A 466 3.23 -3.18 17.05
C ARG A 466 4.58 -2.47 17.19
N ARG A 467 4.77 -1.32 16.52
CA ARG A 467 5.99 -0.48 16.66
C ARG A 467 6.08 0.21 18.02
N GLU A 468 4.94 0.45 18.66
CA GLU A 468 4.87 0.98 20.01
C GLU A 468 5.13 -0.17 20.97
N LYS A 469 6.42 -0.54 21.15
CA LYS A 469 6.77 -1.35 22.31
C LYS A 469 6.28 -0.58 23.54
N PRO A 470 5.59 -1.21 24.49
CA PRO A 470 5.38 -0.58 25.78
C PRO A 470 6.76 -0.16 26.28
N LYS A 471 6.92 1.13 26.62
CA LYS A 471 8.09 1.55 27.40
C LYS A 471 8.15 0.55 28.55
N LYS A 472 9.22 -0.24 28.65
CA LYS A 472 9.48 -0.99 29.87
C LYS A 472 9.36 0.04 30.98
N ALA A 473 8.35 -0.08 31.84
CA ALA A 473 8.36 0.65 33.09
C ALA A 473 9.74 0.34 33.68
N LYS A 474 10.58 1.37 33.84
CA LYS A 474 11.80 1.21 34.61
C LYS A 474 11.30 0.81 36.00
N SER A 475 11.46 -0.47 36.33
CA SER A 475 11.27 -1.00 37.68
C SER A 475 12.23 -0.32 38.62
#